data_AF-A0ABD5YDL7-F1
#
_entry.id   AF-A0ABD5YDL7-F1
#
_cell.length_a   1.000
_cell.length_b   1.000
_cell.length_c   1.000
_cell.angle_alpha   90.00
_cell.angle_beta   90.00
_cell.angle_gamma   90.00
#
_symmetry.space_group_name_H-M   'P 1'
#
loop_
_entity.id
_entity.type
_entity.pdbx_description
1 polymer ?
#
loop_
_entity_poly.entity_id
_entity_poly.type
_entity_poly.pdbx_seq_one_letter_code
_entity_poly.pdbx_strand_id
1 'polypeptide(L)'
;MSVNQKIKAIRQARGQFSDKQAEFKAYATEFAEGVEAKRDTSELSEARASFRAELEQTDAAFRAYTDEFDDELARFNAAVEERVEAIDAVRDRFVAYFNTFESDVHAIQDVDGLLDAIDELGAEMAATETMFDEYADRFANDVVAIQDVSELVTAIEALRKEFEDVTTAFEGYAETFDGDVNNFNADIADQSDAFAAAAEAFAEYDESFHEMKVQPMVDDIDAFRAAIDAFRAEFSDTEAEFRSFAEEFYGGAETASDTSADATDDAGTAVPINDPPTTSDDAGETDGEDQDPSTEDTPTEETTIEDADEDTDVESVEDESSEPTVTDDDTADTETSGEAAVPTTEDPDEDDSAGSWTDMDVDPVSDGMVRCLVCAEYYQAITEPHLQTHDMSIDDYREEYGEEVPLRPESDE
;
A
#
# COMPACT_ATOMS: atom_id res chain seq x y z
N MET A 1 -100.34 -49.92 162.64
CA MET A 1 -98.93 -50.37 162.59
C MET A 1 -98.27 -50.13 163.92
N SER A 2 -97.34 -50.99 164.36
CA SER A 2 -96.51 -50.74 165.55
C SER A 2 -95.29 -49.86 165.22
N VAL A 3 -94.60 -49.35 166.24
CA VAL A 3 -93.38 -48.51 166.06
C VAL A 3 -92.29 -49.26 165.28
N ASN A 4 -92.11 -50.57 165.52
CA ASN A 4 -91.15 -51.39 164.79
C ASN A 4 -91.48 -51.51 163.29
N GLN A 5 -92.76 -51.49 162.89
CA GLN A 5 -93.13 -51.44 161.48
C GLN A 5 -92.77 -50.09 160.85
N LYS A 6 -92.97 -48.96 161.55
CA LYS A 6 -92.51 -47.65 161.09
C LYS A 6 -90.99 -47.59 160.94
N ILE A 7 -90.23 -48.13 161.91
CA ILE A 7 -88.75 -48.19 161.83
C ILE A 7 -88.30 -49.04 160.63
N LYS A 8 -88.93 -50.21 160.40
CA LYS A 8 -88.61 -51.05 159.22
C LYS A 8 -88.94 -50.34 157.91
N ALA A 9 -90.10 -49.68 157.82
CA ALA A 9 -90.50 -48.91 156.65
C ALA A 9 -89.55 -47.72 156.36
N ILE A 10 -89.14 -46.96 157.38
CA ILE A 10 -88.15 -45.87 157.23
C ILE A 10 -86.80 -46.43 156.76
N ARG A 11 -86.36 -47.58 157.29
CA ARG A 11 -85.09 -48.21 156.90
C ARG A 11 -85.14 -48.76 155.47
N GLN A 12 -86.28 -49.30 155.04
CA GLN A 12 -86.52 -49.76 153.65
C GLN A 12 -86.61 -48.58 152.68
N ALA A 13 -87.35 -47.52 153.02
CA ALA A 13 -87.44 -46.30 152.22
C ALA A 13 -86.08 -45.59 152.09
N ARG A 14 -85.26 -45.59 153.15
CA ARG A 14 -83.87 -45.09 153.09
C ARG A 14 -82.96 -45.97 152.23
N GLY A 15 -83.19 -47.28 152.19
CA GLY A 15 -82.56 -48.19 151.22
C GLY A 15 -82.94 -47.79 149.80
N GLN A 16 -84.23 -47.84 149.46
CA GLN A 16 -84.76 -47.49 148.14
C GLN A 16 -84.37 -46.07 147.68
N PHE A 17 -84.27 -45.11 148.59
CA PHE A 17 -83.75 -43.77 148.30
C PHE A 17 -82.25 -43.78 147.99
N SER A 18 -81.45 -44.55 148.73
CA SER A 18 -80.02 -44.76 148.44
C SER A 18 -79.81 -45.47 147.10
N ASP A 19 -80.64 -46.48 146.80
CA ASP A 19 -80.61 -47.24 145.56
C ASP A 19 -80.96 -46.32 144.37
N LYS A 20 -82.05 -45.54 144.49
CA LYS A 20 -82.42 -44.54 143.47
C LYS A 20 -81.43 -43.37 143.38
N GLN A 21 -80.73 -43.03 144.46
CA GLN A 21 -79.64 -42.04 144.43
C GLN A 21 -78.38 -42.57 143.74
N ALA A 22 -78.11 -43.88 143.85
CA ALA A 22 -77.04 -44.55 143.11
C ALA A 22 -77.38 -44.70 141.62
N GLU A 23 -78.61 -45.10 141.30
CA GLU A 23 -79.15 -45.20 139.94
C GLU A 23 -79.17 -43.82 139.25
N PHE A 24 -79.62 -42.77 139.95
CA PHE A 24 -79.55 -41.39 139.44
C PHE A 24 -78.11 -40.89 139.27
N LYS A 25 -77.17 -41.30 140.14
CA LYS A 25 -75.74 -41.01 139.94
C LYS A 25 -75.18 -41.72 138.72
N ALA A 26 -75.50 -43.00 138.51
CA ALA A 26 -75.07 -43.75 137.33
C ALA A 26 -75.60 -43.09 136.05
N TYR A 27 -76.89 -42.75 136.01
CA TYR A 27 -77.48 -42.03 134.88
C TYR A 27 -76.89 -40.63 134.69
N ALA A 28 -76.57 -39.90 135.77
CA ALA A 28 -75.91 -38.60 135.67
C ALA A 28 -74.46 -38.69 135.17
N THR A 29 -73.74 -39.78 135.48
CA THR A 29 -72.42 -40.09 134.93
C THR A 29 -72.52 -40.49 133.46
N GLU A 30 -73.38 -41.44 133.11
CA GLU A 30 -73.64 -41.85 131.72
C GLU A 30 -74.10 -40.68 130.83
N PHE A 31 -74.93 -39.78 131.39
CA PHE A 31 -75.34 -38.55 130.71
C PHE A 31 -74.20 -37.53 130.61
N ALA A 32 -73.32 -37.41 131.60
CA ALA A 32 -72.15 -36.54 131.52
C ALA A 32 -71.16 -37.06 130.46
N GLU A 33 -70.83 -38.35 130.48
CA GLU A 33 -69.97 -39.02 129.50
C GLU A 33 -70.58 -38.93 128.09
N GLY A 34 -71.88 -39.16 127.94
CA GLY A 34 -72.62 -39.02 126.67
C GLY A 34 -72.81 -37.58 126.19
N VAL A 35 -72.68 -36.58 127.07
CA VAL A 35 -72.62 -35.15 126.72
C VAL A 35 -71.19 -34.75 126.36
N GLU A 36 -70.16 -35.25 127.05
CA GLU A 36 -68.76 -35.02 126.71
C GLU A 36 -68.44 -35.64 125.34
N ALA A 37 -68.81 -36.89 125.08
CA ALA A 37 -68.63 -37.54 123.78
C ALA A 37 -69.43 -36.89 122.62
N LYS A 38 -70.46 -36.08 122.91
CA LYS A 38 -71.19 -35.27 121.90
C LYS A 38 -70.75 -33.82 121.84
N ARG A 39 -69.96 -33.37 122.82
CA ARG A 39 -69.35 -32.05 122.89
C ARG A 39 -67.93 -32.07 122.34
N ASP A 40 -67.29 -33.23 122.35
CA ASP A 40 -66.08 -33.48 121.59
C ASP A 40 -66.39 -33.39 120.10
N THR A 41 -65.99 -32.27 119.51
CA THR A 41 -66.08 -32.03 118.07
C THR A 41 -64.68 -32.08 117.43
N SER A 42 -63.71 -32.77 118.05
CA SER A 42 -62.35 -32.93 117.52
C SER A 42 -62.38 -33.52 116.12
N GLU A 43 -62.93 -34.73 115.95
CA GLU A 43 -63.09 -35.41 114.65
C GLU A 43 -63.77 -34.51 113.59
N LEU A 44 -64.83 -33.79 113.96
CA LEU A 44 -65.53 -32.87 113.05
C LEU A 44 -64.69 -31.64 112.68
N SER A 45 -63.86 -31.16 113.61
CA SER A 45 -62.94 -30.03 113.37
C SER A 45 -61.72 -30.46 112.53
N GLU A 46 -61.23 -31.69 112.71
CA GLU A 46 -60.17 -32.30 111.93
C GLU A 46 -60.64 -32.61 110.51
N ALA A 47 -61.82 -33.22 110.34
CA ALA A 47 -62.43 -33.41 109.03
C ALA A 47 -62.66 -32.08 108.29
N ARG A 48 -63.06 -31.01 109.00
CA ARG A 48 -63.17 -29.66 108.44
C ARG A 48 -61.81 -29.02 108.14
N ALA A 49 -60.73 -29.41 108.81
CA ALA A 49 -59.38 -28.97 108.51
C ALA A 49 -58.83 -29.71 107.27
N SER A 50 -59.02 -31.04 107.18
CA SER A 50 -58.67 -31.86 106.01
C SER A 50 -59.38 -31.34 104.76
N PHE A 51 -60.70 -31.17 104.80
CA PHE A 51 -61.46 -30.66 103.67
C PHE A 51 -61.03 -29.25 103.22
N ARG A 52 -60.53 -28.40 104.14
CA ARG A 52 -59.93 -27.11 103.77
C ARG A 52 -58.57 -27.30 103.11
N ALA A 53 -57.69 -28.13 103.66
CA ALA A 53 -56.40 -28.44 103.06
C ALA A 53 -56.54 -29.08 101.67
N GLU A 54 -57.54 -29.94 101.47
CA GLU A 54 -57.91 -30.51 100.17
C GLU A 54 -58.40 -29.44 99.19
N LEU A 55 -59.24 -28.50 99.63
CA LEU A 55 -59.65 -27.36 98.81
C LEU A 55 -58.49 -26.41 98.49
N GLU A 56 -57.64 -26.09 99.45
CA GLU A 56 -56.46 -25.23 99.28
C GLU A 56 -55.42 -25.89 98.36
N GLN A 57 -55.24 -27.21 98.44
CA GLN A 57 -54.41 -27.99 97.53
C GLN A 57 -55.01 -28.04 96.11
N THR A 58 -56.33 -28.19 95.99
CA THR A 58 -57.04 -28.20 94.70
C THR A 58 -56.98 -26.83 94.03
N ASP A 59 -57.18 -25.75 94.79
CA ASP A 59 -57.07 -24.36 94.36
C ASP A 59 -55.63 -24.00 93.95
N ALA A 60 -54.61 -24.49 94.68
CA ALA A 60 -53.22 -24.39 94.27
C ALA A 60 -52.89 -25.17 92.98
N ALA A 61 -53.45 -26.38 92.80
CA ALA A 61 -53.28 -27.16 91.59
C ALA A 61 -53.96 -26.52 90.36
N PHE A 62 -55.13 -25.92 90.53
CA PHE A 62 -55.79 -25.16 89.46
C PHE A 62 -55.02 -23.89 89.09
N ARG A 63 -54.40 -23.18 90.04
CA ARG A 63 -53.48 -22.08 89.71
C ARG A 63 -52.27 -22.56 88.94
N ALA A 64 -51.55 -23.57 89.44
CA ALA A 64 -50.38 -24.11 88.75
C ALA A 64 -50.68 -24.58 87.31
N TYR A 65 -51.85 -25.21 87.08
CA TYR A 65 -52.30 -25.56 85.73
C TYR A 65 -52.65 -24.34 84.86
N THR A 66 -53.20 -23.28 85.45
CA THR A 66 -53.49 -22.03 84.73
C THR A 66 -52.20 -21.31 84.35
N ASP A 67 -51.25 -21.22 85.29
CA ASP A 67 -49.93 -20.62 85.08
C ASP A 67 -49.15 -21.42 84.00
N GLU A 68 -49.17 -22.76 84.06
CA GLU A 68 -48.57 -23.64 83.06
C GLU A 68 -49.22 -23.51 81.67
N PHE A 69 -50.55 -23.37 81.61
CA PHE A 69 -51.30 -23.16 80.38
C PHE A 69 -51.05 -21.78 79.75
N ASP A 70 -50.98 -20.71 80.57
CA ASP A 70 -50.66 -19.37 80.09
C ASP A 70 -49.21 -19.28 79.59
N ASP A 71 -48.25 -19.95 80.26
CA ASP A 71 -46.88 -20.11 79.74
C ASP A 71 -46.83 -20.95 78.45
N GLU A 72 -47.65 -22.00 78.32
CA GLU A 72 -47.75 -22.79 77.07
C GLU A 72 -48.34 -21.98 75.93
N LEU A 73 -49.38 -21.18 76.20
CA LEU A 73 -50.01 -20.30 75.23
C LEU A 73 -49.06 -19.16 74.80
N ALA A 74 -48.29 -18.59 75.73
CA ALA A 74 -47.24 -17.62 75.42
C ALA A 74 -46.15 -18.23 74.53
N ARG A 75 -45.67 -19.44 74.87
CA ARG A 75 -44.70 -20.20 74.06
C ARG A 75 -45.23 -20.55 72.68
N PHE A 76 -46.51 -20.92 72.57
CA PHE A 76 -47.17 -21.18 71.29
C PHE A 76 -47.30 -19.93 70.43
N ASN A 77 -47.74 -18.80 70.99
CA ASN A 77 -47.90 -17.55 70.26
C ASN A 77 -46.56 -17.04 69.73
N ALA A 78 -45.49 -17.05 70.54
CA ALA A 78 -44.15 -16.68 70.10
C ALA A 78 -43.64 -17.58 68.95
N ALA A 79 -43.92 -18.89 69.01
CA ALA A 79 -43.58 -19.82 67.93
C ALA A 79 -44.45 -19.64 66.66
N VAL A 80 -45.65 -19.06 66.78
CA VAL A 80 -46.47 -18.66 65.63
C VAL A 80 -45.93 -17.36 65.01
N GLU A 81 -45.52 -16.39 65.83
CA GLU A 81 -44.89 -15.13 65.39
C GLU A 81 -43.59 -15.42 64.63
N GLU A 82 -42.67 -16.23 65.19
CA GLU A 82 -41.45 -16.71 64.51
C GLU A 82 -41.76 -17.38 63.16
N ARG A 83 -42.87 -18.14 63.07
CA ARG A 83 -43.28 -18.81 61.83
C ARG A 83 -43.87 -17.85 60.80
N VAL A 84 -44.53 -16.78 61.22
CA VAL A 84 -45.00 -15.72 60.32
C VAL A 84 -43.82 -14.92 59.79
N GLU A 85 -42.87 -14.52 60.65
CA GLU A 85 -41.64 -13.83 60.23
C GLU A 85 -40.82 -14.68 59.25
N ALA A 86 -40.71 -16.00 59.49
CA ALA A 86 -40.04 -16.91 58.56
C ALA A 86 -40.77 -17.06 57.21
N ILE A 87 -42.11 -17.00 57.18
CA ILE A 87 -42.90 -17.02 55.95
C ILE A 87 -42.74 -15.71 55.17
N ASP A 88 -42.75 -14.56 55.86
CA ASP A 88 -42.53 -13.25 55.26
C ASP A 88 -41.11 -13.13 54.69
N ALA A 89 -40.08 -13.57 55.42
CA ALA A 89 -38.70 -13.60 54.93
C ALA A 89 -38.51 -14.50 53.69
N VAL A 90 -39.23 -15.64 53.63
CA VAL A 90 -39.25 -16.50 52.43
C VAL A 90 -39.97 -15.82 51.26
N ARG A 91 -41.12 -15.17 51.49
CA ARG A 91 -41.84 -14.39 50.46
C ARG A 91 -40.94 -13.29 49.90
N ASP A 92 -40.29 -12.52 50.77
CA ASP A 92 -39.50 -11.36 50.35
C ASP A 92 -38.24 -11.79 49.59
N ARG A 93 -37.66 -12.96 49.93
CA ARG A 93 -36.63 -13.61 49.10
C ARG A 93 -37.15 -14.06 47.73
N PHE A 94 -38.37 -14.57 47.64
CA PHE A 94 -39.00 -14.93 46.35
C PHE A 94 -39.29 -13.69 45.50
N VAL A 95 -39.71 -12.57 46.09
CA VAL A 95 -39.89 -11.29 45.39
C VAL A 95 -38.55 -10.75 44.89
N ALA A 96 -37.50 -10.78 45.72
CA ALA A 96 -36.16 -10.38 45.29
C ALA A 96 -35.67 -11.23 44.10
N TYR A 97 -35.80 -12.56 44.17
CA TYR A 97 -35.45 -13.46 43.07
C TYR A 97 -36.28 -13.20 41.80
N PHE A 98 -37.58 -12.94 41.93
CA PHE A 98 -38.44 -12.61 40.79
C PHE A 98 -38.01 -11.29 40.13
N ASN A 99 -37.71 -10.25 40.91
CA ASN A 99 -37.26 -8.96 40.38
C ASN A 99 -35.90 -9.08 39.68
N THR A 100 -34.97 -9.90 40.21
CA THR A 100 -33.72 -10.23 39.51
C THR A 100 -34.01 -10.95 38.20
N PHE A 101 -34.82 -12.01 38.21
CA PHE A 101 -35.20 -12.74 36.99
C PHE A 101 -35.90 -11.85 35.94
N GLU A 102 -36.76 -10.92 36.36
CA GLU A 102 -37.40 -9.93 35.47
C GLU A 102 -36.36 -8.98 34.86
N SER A 103 -35.37 -8.54 35.64
CA SER A 103 -34.24 -7.73 35.16
C SER A 103 -33.33 -8.51 34.20
N ASP A 104 -33.01 -9.77 34.52
CA ASP A 104 -32.16 -10.63 33.69
C ASP A 104 -32.84 -10.96 32.35
N VAL A 105 -34.15 -11.26 32.39
CA VAL A 105 -34.95 -11.47 31.18
C VAL A 105 -35.05 -10.19 30.34
N HIS A 106 -35.17 -9.02 30.96
CA HIS A 106 -35.12 -7.76 30.23
C HIS A 106 -33.75 -7.52 29.58
N ALA A 107 -32.64 -7.76 30.29
CA ALA A 107 -31.28 -7.61 29.74
C ALA A 107 -30.98 -8.61 28.60
N ILE A 108 -31.57 -9.80 28.63
CA ILE A 108 -31.45 -10.81 27.54
C ILE A 108 -32.41 -10.51 26.37
N GLN A 109 -33.49 -9.77 26.60
CA GLN A 109 -34.43 -9.32 25.55
C GLN A 109 -34.07 -7.96 24.95
N ASP A 110 -33.14 -7.23 25.56
CA ASP A 110 -32.58 -5.98 25.04
C ASP A 110 -31.63 -6.28 23.87
N VAL A 111 -32.24 -6.47 22.70
CA VAL A 111 -31.54 -6.70 21.42
C VAL A 111 -31.34 -5.40 20.64
N ASP A 112 -31.69 -4.24 21.20
CA ASP A 112 -31.62 -2.96 20.47
C ASP A 112 -30.17 -2.67 20.08
N GLY A 113 -29.19 -2.93 20.96
CA GLY A 113 -27.76 -2.81 20.64
C GLY A 113 -27.23 -3.82 19.60
N LEU A 114 -27.92 -4.96 19.40
CA LEU A 114 -27.61 -5.89 18.30
C LEU A 114 -28.24 -5.42 16.98
N LEU A 115 -29.41 -4.79 17.04
CA LEU A 115 -30.06 -4.20 15.87
C LEU A 115 -29.29 -2.97 15.37
N ASP A 116 -28.86 -2.08 16.28
CA ASP A 116 -27.99 -0.94 15.97
C ASP A 116 -26.69 -1.40 15.27
N ALA A 117 -26.05 -2.46 15.77
CA ALA A 117 -24.83 -3.02 15.16
C ALA A 117 -25.09 -3.68 13.79
N ILE A 118 -26.27 -4.25 13.55
CA ILE A 118 -26.67 -4.78 12.24
C ILE A 118 -26.94 -3.65 11.24
N ASP A 119 -27.57 -2.56 11.68
CA ASP A 119 -27.81 -1.37 10.84
C ASP A 119 -26.49 -0.62 10.53
N GLU A 120 -25.54 -0.57 11.47
CA GLU A 120 -24.19 -0.02 11.25
C GLU A 120 -23.40 -0.87 10.22
N LEU A 121 -23.38 -2.19 10.39
CA LEU A 121 -22.77 -3.12 9.41
C LEU A 121 -23.42 -3.01 8.03
N GLY A 122 -24.75 -2.86 7.97
CA GLY A 122 -25.49 -2.64 6.72
C GLY A 122 -25.11 -1.33 6.03
N ALA A 123 -24.84 -0.27 6.80
CA ALA A 123 -24.38 1.01 6.27
C ALA A 123 -22.92 0.92 5.76
N GLU A 124 -22.04 0.20 6.44
CA GLU A 124 -20.66 -0.04 6.00
C GLU A 124 -20.61 -0.87 4.70
N MET A 125 -21.43 -1.92 4.60
CA MET A 125 -21.55 -2.71 3.36
C MET A 125 -22.03 -1.85 2.17
N ALA A 126 -23.04 -1.00 2.37
CA ALA A 126 -23.55 -0.11 1.31
C ALA A 126 -22.55 0.98 0.89
N ALA A 127 -21.75 1.50 1.84
CA ALA A 127 -20.65 2.41 1.54
C ALA A 127 -19.54 1.71 0.74
N THR A 128 -19.24 0.45 1.08
CA THR A 128 -18.25 -0.38 0.38
C THR A 128 -18.71 -0.72 -1.04
N GLU A 129 -19.99 -1.09 -1.23
CA GLU A 129 -20.62 -1.29 -2.55
C GLU A 129 -20.48 -0.03 -3.43
N THR A 130 -20.81 1.14 -2.87
CA THR A 130 -20.68 2.44 -3.57
C THR A 130 -19.23 2.71 -4.01
N MET A 131 -18.25 2.42 -3.16
CA MET A 131 -16.82 2.60 -3.48
C MET A 131 -16.33 1.65 -4.58
N PHE A 132 -16.86 0.41 -4.63
CA PHE A 132 -16.57 -0.52 -5.73
C PHE A 132 -17.22 -0.09 -7.05
N ASP A 133 -18.45 0.42 -7.03
CA ASP A 133 -19.11 0.98 -8.22
C ASP A 133 -18.36 2.21 -8.75
N GLU A 134 -17.96 3.17 -7.90
CA GLU A 134 -17.15 4.32 -8.31
C GLU A 134 -15.77 3.92 -8.88
N TYR A 135 -15.17 2.86 -8.35
CA TYR A 135 -13.93 2.29 -8.89
C TYR A 135 -14.15 1.61 -10.25
N ALA A 136 -15.24 0.83 -10.39
CA ALA A 136 -15.58 0.14 -11.63
C ALA A 136 -15.92 1.14 -12.75
N ASP A 137 -16.68 2.20 -12.46
CA ASP A 137 -16.95 3.30 -13.40
C ASP A 137 -15.67 4.04 -13.79
N ARG A 138 -14.77 4.36 -12.84
CA ARG A 138 -13.46 4.94 -13.17
C ARG A 138 -12.67 4.02 -14.10
N PHE A 139 -12.52 2.74 -13.74
CA PHE A 139 -11.78 1.76 -14.54
C PHE A 139 -12.39 1.59 -15.94
N ALA A 140 -13.71 1.58 -16.07
CA ALA A 140 -14.38 1.52 -17.37
C ALA A 140 -14.09 2.77 -18.23
N ASN A 141 -14.09 3.96 -17.65
CA ASN A 141 -13.74 5.20 -18.35
C ASN A 141 -12.25 5.23 -18.74
N ASP A 142 -11.35 4.81 -17.86
CA ASP A 142 -9.91 4.74 -18.13
C ASP A 142 -9.60 3.73 -19.24
N VAL A 143 -10.26 2.57 -19.24
CA VAL A 143 -10.16 1.57 -20.32
C VAL A 143 -10.70 2.12 -21.65
N VAL A 144 -11.80 2.88 -21.65
CA VAL A 144 -12.31 3.53 -22.87
C VAL A 144 -11.32 4.60 -23.37
N ALA A 145 -10.73 5.41 -22.48
CA ALA A 145 -9.75 6.42 -22.85
C ALA A 145 -8.45 5.81 -23.42
N ILE A 146 -7.98 4.68 -22.86
CA ILE A 146 -6.81 3.94 -23.37
C ILE A 146 -7.12 3.23 -24.70
N GLN A 147 -8.37 2.80 -24.92
CA GLN A 147 -8.81 2.20 -26.20
C GLN A 147 -9.10 3.24 -27.29
N ASP A 148 -9.28 4.52 -26.95
CA ASP A 148 -9.50 5.59 -27.93
C ASP A 148 -8.18 6.03 -28.61
N VAL A 149 -7.71 5.16 -29.49
CA VAL A 149 -6.56 5.42 -30.37
C VAL A 149 -6.89 6.36 -31.54
N SER A 150 -8.05 7.06 -31.55
CA SER A 150 -8.47 7.88 -32.69
C SER A 150 -7.54 9.08 -32.93
N GLU A 151 -7.00 9.70 -31.87
CA GLU A 151 -5.98 10.75 -32.01
C GLU A 151 -4.67 10.20 -32.61
N LEU A 152 -4.23 9.02 -32.17
CA LEU A 152 -3.04 8.35 -32.71
C LEU A 152 -3.22 7.97 -34.18
N VAL A 153 -4.37 7.44 -34.57
CA VAL A 153 -4.70 7.16 -35.98
C VAL A 153 -4.72 8.46 -36.80
N THR A 154 -5.31 9.53 -36.27
CA THR A 154 -5.32 10.85 -36.93
C THR A 154 -3.91 11.41 -37.12
N ALA A 155 -3.03 11.26 -36.12
CA ALA A 155 -1.63 11.66 -36.22
C ALA A 155 -0.84 10.83 -37.24
N ILE A 156 -1.10 9.51 -37.32
CA ILE A 156 -0.49 8.62 -38.34
C ILE A 156 -0.98 8.98 -39.75
N GLU A 157 -2.26 9.32 -39.93
CA GLU A 157 -2.79 9.77 -41.22
C GLU A 157 -2.23 11.14 -41.63
N ALA A 158 -2.06 12.07 -40.68
CA ALA A 158 -1.41 13.36 -40.92
C ALA A 158 0.05 13.19 -41.34
N LEU A 159 0.86 12.42 -40.59
CA LEU A 159 2.25 12.13 -40.91
C LEU A 159 2.39 11.43 -42.28
N ARG A 160 1.49 10.48 -42.57
CA ARG A 160 1.44 9.82 -43.89
C ARG A 160 1.18 10.81 -45.01
N LYS A 161 0.29 11.79 -44.80
CA LYS A 161 0.03 12.85 -45.77
C LYS A 161 1.24 13.78 -45.94
N GLU A 162 1.97 14.11 -44.88
CA GLU A 162 3.20 14.89 -44.99
C GLU A 162 4.25 14.18 -45.86
N PHE A 163 4.40 12.85 -45.72
CA PHE A 163 5.25 12.07 -46.63
C PHE A 163 4.76 12.08 -48.09
N GLU A 164 3.45 12.02 -48.34
CA GLU A 164 2.88 12.09 -49.69
C GLU A 164 3.09 13.48 -50.34
N ASP A 165 2.89 14.55 -49.57
CA ASP A 165 3.13 15.93 -50.02
C ASP A 165 4.63 16.19 -50.28
N VAL A 166 5.52 15.63 -49.44
CA VAL A 166 6.98 15.68 -49.63
C VAL A 166 7.41 14.88 -50.87
N THR A 167 6.87 13.68 -51.09
CA THR A 167 7.14 12.90 -52.31
C THR A 167 6.72 13.67 -53.55
N THR A 168 5.51 14.26 -53.54
CA THR A 168 4.99 15.10 -54.63
C THR A 168 5.91 16.29 -54.92
N ALA A 169 6.47 16.93 -53.87
CA ALA A 169 7.42 18.03 -54.02
C ALA A 169 8.76 17.60 -54.63
N PHE A 170 9.27 16.41 -54.27
CA PHE A 170 10.48 15.85 -54.89
C PHE A 170 10.27 15.44 -56.34
N GLU A 171 9.11 14.86 -56.69
CA GLU A 171 8.74 14.53 -58.06
C GLU A 171 8.64 15.80 -58.93
N GLY A 172 7.93 16.83 -58.46
CA GLY A 172 7.83 18.12 -59.17
C GLY A 172 9.18 18.85 -59.31
N TYR A 173 10.07 18.74 -58.32
CA TYR A 173 11.46 19.22 -58.44
C TYR A 173 12.24 18.44 -59.50
N ALA A 174 12.12 17.10 -59.53
CA ALA A 174 12.80 16.26 -60.51
C ALA A 174 12.32 16.52 -61.95
N GLU A 175 11.01 16.69 -62.17
CA GLU A 175 10.45 17.10 -63.47
C GLU A 175 10.97 18.49 -63.90
N THR A 176 11.04 19.45 -62.97
CA THR A 176 11.56 20.79 -63.25
C THR A 176 13.06 20.73 -63.62
N PHE A 177 13.85 19.98 -62.86
CA PHE A 177 15.28 19.82 -63.08
C PHE A 177 15.60 19.11 -64.40
N ASP A 178 14.87 18.06 -64.77
CA ASP A 178 15.00 17.41 -66.09
C ASP A 178 14.61 18.38 -67.22
N GLY A 179 13.56 19.18 -67.03
CA GLY A 179 13.19 20.26 -67.94
C GLY A 179 14.32 21.29 -68.14
N ASP A 180 14.90 21.80 -67.06
CA ASP A 180 16.00 22.77 -67.09
C ASP A 180 17.28 22.19 -67.72
N VAL A 181 17.61 20.93 -67.43
CA VAL A 181 18.75 20.22 -68.06
C VAL A 181 18.51 20.02 -69.56
N ASN A 182 17.29 19.66 -69.98
CA ASN A 182 16.95 19.54 -71.40
C ASN A 182 16.99 20.89 -72.13
N ASN A 183 16.50 21.97 -71.50
CA ASN A 183 16.61 23.33 -72.03
C ASN A 183 18.08 23.77 -72.18
N PHE A 184 18.90 23.57 -71.14
CA PHE A 184 20.33 23.90 -71.17
C PHE A 184 21.11 23.11 -72.23
N ASN A 185 20.78 21.82 -72.44
CA ASN A 185 21.36 21.02 -73.51
C ASN A 185 20.93 21.50 -74.91
N ALA A 186 19.71 22.02 -75.06
CA ALA A 186 19.24 22.64 -76.30
C ALA A 186 19.94 23.98 -76.57
N ASP A 187 20.08 24.84 -75.56
CA ASP A 187 20.83 26.10 -75.65
C ASP A 187 22.30 25.85 -76.05
N ILE A 188 22.94 24.81 -75.50
CA ILE A 188 24.29 24.37 -75.90
C ILE A 188 24.33 23.89 -77.35
N ALA A 189 23.32 23.15 -77.82
CA ALA A 189 23.26 22.68 -79.19
C ALA A 189 23.10 23.85 -80.18
N ASP A 190 22.15 24.75 -79.94
CA ASP A 190 21.94 25.96 -80.74
C ASP A 190 23.20 26.87 -80.73
N GLN A 191 23.89 26.98 -79.59
CA GLN A 191 25.15 27.74 -79.50
C GLN A 191 26.29 27.04 -80.26
N SER A 192 26.36 25.71 -80.23
CA SER A 192 27.35 24.92 -80.98
C SER A 192 27.14 25.04 -82.48
N ASP A 193 25.90 24.95 -82.96
CA ASP A 193 25.55 25.14 -84.38
C ASP A 193 25.81 26.58 -84.82
N ALA A 194 25.54 27.58 -83.97
CA ALA A 194 25.90 28.97 -84.24
C ALA A 194 27.44 29.19 -84.32
N PHE A 195 28.22 28.52 -83.47
CA PHE A 195 29.69 28.54 -83.57
C PHE A 195 30.20 27.82 -84.82
N ALA A 196 29.58 26.70 -85.22
CA ALA A 196 29.92 25.99 -86.45
C ALA A 196 29.65 26.87 -87.69
N ALA A 197 28.46 27.46 -87.79
CA ALA A 197 28.12 28.38 -88.88
C ALA A 197 29.03 29.64 -88.91
N ALA A 198 29.43 30.15 -87.73
CA ALA A 198 30.41 31.23 -87.66
C ALA A 198 31.80 30.80 -88.14
N ALA A 199 32.24 29.59 -87.81
CA ALA A 199 33.52 29.03 -88.27
C ALA A 199 33.52 28.77 -89.79
N GLU A 200 32.42 28.28 -90.35
CA GLU A 200 32.23 28.14 -91.80
C GLU A 200 32.28 29.51 -92.50
N ALA A 201 31.59 30.53 -91.97
CA ALA A 201 31.61 31.89 -92.51
C ALA A 201 33.00 32.55 -92.41
N PHE A 202 33.78 32.25 -91.36
CA PHE A 202 35.18 32.70 -91.25
C PHE A 202 36.09 31.97 -92.24
N ALA A 203 35.86 30.69 -92.52
CA ALA A 203 36.61 29.94 -93.52
C ALA A 203 36.30 30.43 -94.94
N GLU A 204 35.02 30.67 -95.28
CA GLU A 204 34.62 31.29 -96.55
C GLU A 204 35.23 32.70 -96.68
N TYR A 205 35.22 33.50 -95.61
CA TYR A 205 35.87 34.81 -95.61
C TYR A 205 37.39 34.72 -95.82
N ASP A 206 38.08 33.78 -95.19
CA ASP A 206 39.54 33.64 -95.32
C ASP A 206 39.94 33.14 -96.72
N GLU A 207 39.23 32.17 -97.29
CA GLU A 207 39.40 31.73 -98.67
C GLU A 207 39.12 32.89 -99.65
N SER A 208 38.00 33.59 -99.46
CA SER A 208 37.59 34.76 -100.26
C SER A 208 38.61 35.91 -100.18
N PHE A 209 39.18 36.17 -99.01
CA PHE A 209 40.23 37.16 -98.80
C PHE A 209 41.55 36.72 -99.45
N HIS A 210 41.92 35.45 -99.33
CA HIS A 210 43.09 34.92 -100.02
C HIS A 210 42.95 34.99 -101.54
N GLU A 211 41.84 34.55 -102.13
CA GLU A 211 41.61 34.59 -103.59
C GLU A 211 41.46 36.03 -104.14
N MET A 212 40.72 36.92 -103.47
CA MET A 212 40.42 38.26 -104.01
C MET A 212 41.32 39.40 -103.49
N LYS A 213 42.23 39.16 -102.54
CA LYS A 213 43.16 40.18 -102.00
C LYS A 213 44.60 39.71 -101.96
N VAL A 214 44.87 38.53 -101.40
CA VAL A 214 46.26 38.04 -101.24
C VAL A 214 46.82 37.58 -102.59
N GLN A 215 46.14 36.69 -103.30
CA GLN A 215 46.65 36.13 -104.55
C GLN A 215 46.87 37.20 -105.64
N PRO A 216 45.97 38.17 -105.89
CA PRO A 216 46.23 39.22 -106.90
C PRO A 216 47.38 40.14 -106.49
N MET A 217 47.60 40.36 -105.18
CA MET A 217 48.74 41.12 -104.69
C MET A 217 50.06 40.34 -104.82
N VAL A 218 50.04 39.01 -104.66
CA VAL A 218 51.18 38.12 -104.94
C VAL A 218 51.48 38.09 -106.44
N ASP A 219 50.45 37.96 -107.27
CA ASP A 219 50.56 37.98 -108.75
C ASP A 219 51.09 39.32 -109.25
N ASP A 220 50.62 40.46 -108.69
CA ASP A 220 51.17 41.80 -108.98
C ASP A 220 52.62 41.93 -108.53
N ILE A 221 53.00 41.36 -107.38
CA ILE A 221 54.39 41.35 -106.88
C ILE A 221 55.28 40.50 -107.80
N ASP A 222 54.82 39.35 -108.27
CA ASP A 222 55.59 38.48 -109.17
C ASP A 222 55.64 39.02 -110.60
N ALA A 223 54.58 39.68 -111.08
CA ALA A 223 54.60 40.47 -112.32
C ALA A 223 55.55 41.66 -112.22
N PHE A 224 55.61 42.34 -111.07
CA PHE A 224 56.56 43.43 -110.82
C PHE A 224 58.01 42.95 -110.70
N ARG A 225 58.25 41.77 -110.08
CA ARG A 225 59.55 41.09 -110.09
C ARG A 225 59.97 40.74 -111.51
N ALA A 226 59.08 40.12 -112.30
CA ALA A 226 59.34 39.81 -113.71
C ALA A 226 59.60 41.08 -114.54
N ALA A 227 58.92 42.19 -114.26
CA ALA A 227 59.19 43.48 -114.90
C ALA A 227 60.54 44.09 -114.49
N ILE A 228 60.95 43.95 -113.21
CA ILE A 228 62.29 44.34 -112.74
C ILE A 228 63.37 43.49 -113.40
N ASP A 229 63.18 42.18 -113.51
CA ASP A 229 64.17 41.28 -114.11
C ASP A 229 64.22 41.41 -115.65
N ALA A 230 63.09 41.71 -116.30
CA ALA A 230 63.06 42.13 -117.70
C ALA A 230 63.76 43.48 -117.91
N PHE A 231 63.54 44.47 -117.04
CA PHE A 231 64.24 45.77 -117.10
C PHE A 231 65.73 45.62 -116.82
N ARG A 232 66.13 44.72 -115.91
CA ARG A 232 67.54 44.35 -115.71
C ARG A 232 68.14 43.68 -116.94
N ALA A 233 67.40 42.81 -117.62
CA ALA A 233 67.84 42.20 -118.88
C ALA A 233 68.00 43.27 -119.97
N GLU A 234 66.99 44.13 -120.19
CA GLU A 234 67.04 45.26 -121.13
C GLU A 234 68.20 46.22 -120.82
N PHE A 235 68.46 46.51 -119.55
CA PHE A 235 69.61 47.32 -119.14
C PHE A 235 70.95 46.60 -119.34
N SER A 236 71.01 45.28 -119.16
CA SER A 236 72.21 44.47 -119.41
C SER A 236 72.51 44.34 -120.91
N ASP A 237 71.46 44.19 -121.72
CA ASP A 237 71.53 44.18 -123.18
C ASP A 237 71.92 45.57 -123.70
N THR A 238 71.35 46.64 -123.15
CA THR A 238 71.76 48.03 -123.44
C THR A 238 73.21 48.29 -123.02
N GLU A 239 73.66 47.76 -121.87
CA GLU A 239 75.07 47.83 -121.47
C GLU A 239 75.96 47.02 -122.42
N ALA A 240 75.50 45.86 -122.91
CA ALA A 240 76.23 45.06 -123.89
C ALA A 240 76.31 45.75 -125.27
N GLU A 241 75.23 46.36 -125.75
CA GLU A 241 75.22 47.19 -126.96
C GLU A 241 76.11 48.43 -126.78
N PHE A 242 76.05 49.11 -125.62
CA PHE A 242 76.90 50.27 -125.35
C PHE A 242 78.38 49.89 -125.22
N ARG A 243 78.69 48.72 -124.65
CA ARG A 243 80.04 48.15 -124.57
C ARG A 243 80.56 47.80 -125.97
N SER A 244 79.76 47.14 -126.79
CA SER A 244 80.09 46.83 -128.19
C SER A 244 80.26 48.12 -129.03
N PHE A 245 79.41 49.12 -128.83
CA PHE A 245 79.53 50.43 -129.46
C PHE A 245 80.79 51.18 -128.99
N ALA A 246 81.16 51.11 -127.71
CA ALA A 246 82.40 51.70 -127.22
C ALA A 246 83.64 51.01 -127.82
N GLU A 247 83.64 49.68 -127.90
CA GLU A 247 84.69 48.88 -128.55
C GLU A 247 84.81 49.18 -130.05
N GLU A 248 83.69 49.38 -130.76
CA GLU A 248 83.67 49.73 -132.19
C GLU A 248 84.01 51.21 -132.46
N PHE A 249 83.52 52.15 -131.64
CA PHE A 249 83.68 53.59 -131.85
C PHE A 249 85.05 54.12 -131.43
N TYR A 250 85.64 53.58 -130.36
CA TYR A 250 87.02 53.93 -129.95
C TYR A 250 88.08 53.06 -130.64
N GLY A 251 87.68 51.91 -131.19
CA GLY A 251 88.54 50.99 -131.92
C GLY A 251 89.34 50.08 -130.99
N GLY A 252 89.06 48.77 -131.06
CA GLY A 252 89.71 47.76 -130.22
C GLY A 252 91.24 47.80 -130.28
N ALA A 253 91.86 48.11 -129.13
CA ALA A 253 93.31 48.11 -128.93
C ALA A 253 93.65 47.45 -127.59
N GLU A 254 94.49 46.41 -127.64
CA GLU A 254 95.09 45.84 -126.44
C GLU A 254 96.16 46.78 -125.83
N THR A 255 96.40 46.59 -124.53
CA THR A 255 97.65 46.77 -123.75
C THR A 255 97.74 47.91 -122.72
N ALA A 256 98.21 47.52 -121.53
CA ALA A 256 98.93 48.33 -120.52
C ALA A 256 98.19 49.49 -119.82
N SER A 257 98.55 49.90 -118.60
CA SER A 257 99.19 49.22 -117.45
C SER A 257 99.00 50.09 -116.19
N ASP A 258 99.17 49.49 -115.01
CA ASP A 258 99.53 50.12 -113.73
C ASP A 258 98.54 51.02 -112.95
N THR A 259 98.81 51.06 -111.64
CA THR A 259 98.37 52.07 -110.65
C THR A 259 96.87 52.26 -110.38
N SER A 260 96.34 51.36 -109.54
CA SER A 260 96.00 51.79 -108.18
C SER A 260 96.26 50.66 -107.19
N ALA A 261 97.13 50.92 -106.22
CA ALA A 261 97.39 50.05 -105.08
C ALA A 261 97.25 50.88 -103.79
N ASP A 262 96.98 50.18 -102.69
CA ASP A 262 97.06 50.66 -101.30
C ASP A 262 95.92 51.56 -100.79
N ALA A 263 95.85 51.69 -99.45
CA ALA A 263 95.00 52.56 -98.62
C ALA A 263 93.47 52.26 -98.66
N THR A 264 92.89 51.65 -97.61
CA THR A 264 92.20 52.31 -96.46
C THR A 264 91.01 53.19 -96.86
N ASP A 265 89.83 53.14 -96.25
CA ASP A 265 89.46 53.14 -94.81
C ASP A 265 87.91 52.91 -94.71
N ASP A 266 87.19 52.79 -93.58
CA ASP A 266 87.48 52.77 -92.12
C ASP A 266 86.38 51.90 -91.44
N ALA A 267 86.42 51.76 -90.11
CA ALA A 267 85.44 51.09 -89.24
C ALA A 267 84.17 51.92 -88.95
N GLY A 268 83.29 51.37 -88.09
CA GLY A 268 81.99 51.93 -87.69
C GLY A 268 80.86 50.90 -87.86
N THR A 269 80.42 50.11 -86.87
CA THR A 269 80.20 50.35 -85.42
C THR A 269 79.15 51.44 -85.19
N ALA A 270 78.00 51.22 -84.52
CA ALA A 270 77.55 50.14 -83.61
C ALA A 270 76.09 49.66 -83.97
N VAL A 271 75.49 48.54 -83.52
CA VAL A 271 75.68 47.62 -82.36
C VAL A 271 75.19 48.22 -81.01
N PRO A 272 74.76 47.46 -79.97
CA PRO A 272 74.24 46.07 -79.88
C PRO A 272 72.68 46.04 -80.05
N ILE A 273 71.73 45.36 -79.36
CA ILE A 273 71.50 44.54 -78.12
C ILE A 273 70.24 43.66 -78.41
N ASN A 274 69.99 42.43 -77.94
CA ASN A 274 70.76 41.30 -77.38
C ASN A 274 69.94 39.99 -77.59
N ASP A 275 70.59 38.83 -77.45
CA ASP A 275 69.95 37.50 -77.33
C ASP A 275 69.65 37.15 -75.83
N PRO A 276 69.08 35.98 -75.46
CA PRO A 276 68.31 35.78 -74.21
C PRO A 276 69.17 35.52 -72.94
N PRO A 277 68.51 35.23 -71.81
CA PRO A 277 68.59 33.84 -71.33
C PRO A 277 67.28 33.28 -70.75
N THR A 278 67.33 31.99 -70.37
CA THR A 278 66.26 31.22 -69.71
C THR A 278 66.36 31.25 -68.18
N THR A 279 65.28 30.79 -67.53
CA THR A 279 65.21 30.12 -66.21
C THR A 279 65.50 30.88 -64.90
N SER A 280 64.64 30.56 -63.91
CA SER A 280 64.87 30.49 -62.46
C SER A 280 64.75 31.75 -61.55
N ASP A 281 63.83 31.60 -60.59
CA ASP A 281 63.98 31.83 -59.14
C ASP A 281 63.99 33.25 -58.52
N ASP A 282 62.86 33.53 -57.83
CA ASP A 282 62.77 33.90 -56.40
C ASP A 282 62.74 35.39 -55.94
N ALA A 283 62.03 35.57 -54.81
CA ALA A 283 62.00 36.67 -53.83
C ALA A 283 61.50 38.09 -54.21
N GLY A 284 60.37 38.50 -53.60
CA GLY A 284 60.21 39.86 -53.05
C GLY A 284 58.87 40.60 -53.27
N GLU A 285 58.08 40.73 -52.19
CA GLU A 285 57.30 41.92 -51.71
C GLU A 285 57.02 43.08 -52.70
N THR A 286 55.86 43.75 -52.79
CA THR A 286 54.51 43.78 -52.14
C THR A 286 53.58 44.56 -53.12
N ASP A 287 52.25 44.65 -53.06
CA ASP A 287 51.14 44.30 -52.13
C ASP A 287 49.88 44.02 -53.02
N GLY A 288 48.63 43.75 -52.60
CA GLY A 288 47.92 43.69 -51.31
C GLY A 288 46.39 43.74 -51.56
N GLU A 289 45.55 43.53 -50.52
CA GLU A 289 44.06 43.43 -50.55
C GLU A 289 43.44 42.26 -51.40
N ASP A 290 42.31 41.62 -51.05
CA ASP A 290 41.82 41.10 -49.76
C ASP A 290 40.53 40.27 -49.98
N GLN A 291 40.55 38.95 -49.70
CA GLN A 291 39.44 38.12 -49.14
C GLN A 291 39.71 36.62 -49.35
N ASP A 292 39.79 35.88 -48.24
CA ASP A 292 39.96 34.43 -48.15
C ASP A 292 38.90 33.88 -47.16
N PRO A 293 38.42 32.63 -47.26
CA PRO A 293 37.34 32.12 -46.43
C PRO A 293 37.86 31.56 -45.09
N SER A 294 36.98 31.48 -44.09
CA SER A 294 37.29 30.81 -42.83
C SER A 294 36.36 29.63 -42.58
N THR A 295 36.96 28.46 -42.32
CA THR A 295 36.28 27.29 -41.77
C THR A 295 36.16 27.38 -40.23
N GLU A 296 35.47 26.38 -39.68
CA GLU A 296 35.26 26.02 -38.27
C GLU A 296 36.44 26.30 -37.31
N ASP A 297 36.15 26.77 -36.10
CA ASP A 297 36.27 25.94 -34.88
C ASP A 297 35.35 26.47 -33.76
N THR A 298 35.43 25.90 -32.55
CA THR A 298 34.27 25.70 -31.65
C THR A 298 34.34 26.53 -30.32
N PRO A 299 33.63 26.26 -29.18
CA PRO A 299 32.96 27.31 -28.39
C PRO A 299 33.58 27.61 -27.00
N THR A 300 33.14 28.69 -26.33
CA THR A 300 32.88 28.75 -24.86
C THR A 300 32.03 29.99 -24.48
N GLU A 301 31.43 29.99 -23.27
CA GLU A 301 30.94 31.15 -22.48
C GLU A 301 29.72 31.96 -23.01
N GLU A 302 28.86 32.58 -22.19
CA GLU A 302 28.50 32.40 -20.76
C GLU A 302 27.16 33.14 -20.52
N THR A 303 26.17 32.52 -19.86
CA THR A 303 25.08 33.24 -19.15
C THR A 303 24.61 32.43 -17.94
N THR A 304 24.42 33.13 -16.81
CA THR A 304 24.19 32.59 -15.46
C THR A 304 22.79 32.99 -14.94
N ILE A 305 22.46 32.67 -13.67
CA ILE A 305 21.29 33.13 -12.86
C ILE A 305 19.98 32.34 -13.09
N GLU A 306 19.27 31.81 -12.08
CA GLU A 306 19.53 31.61 -10.63
C GLU A 306 18.60 30.50 -10.07
N ASP A 307 19.09 29.81 -9.03
CA ASP A 307 18.48 29.06 -7.92
C ASP A 307 16.99 28.63 -7.90
N ALA A 308 16.76 27.35 -7.58
CA ALA A 308 15.79 26.89 -6.58
C ALA A 308 16.15 25.46 -6.09
N ASP A 309 16.33 25.26 -4.78
CA ASP A 309 16.50 23.94 -4.15
C ASP A 309 15.16 23.20 -3.98
N GLU A 310 15.17 21.86 -4.04
CA GLU A 310 14.59 21.02 -2.97
C GLU A 310 15.23 19.62 -2.99
N ASP A 311 15.63 19.09 -1.82
CA ASP A 311 16.25 17.78 -1.67
C ASP A 311 15.24 16.63 -1.81
N THR A 312 15.67 15.47 -2.30
CA THR A 312 15.13 14.18 -1.80
C THR A 312 16.11 13.03 -2.02
N ASP A 313 16.58 12.43 -0.92
CA ASP A 313 17.27 11.14 -0.96
C ASP A 313 16.34 10.03 -1.47
N VAL A 314 16.86 9.14 -2.32
CA VAL A 314 16.32 7.79 -2.47
C VAL A 314 17.51 6.83 -2.54
N GLU A 315 17.67 6.00 -1.50
CA GLU A 315 18.74 5.01 -1.40
C GLU A 315 18.58 3.91 -2.45
N SER A 316 19.71 3.44 -3.01
CA SER A 316 19.74 2.23 -3.83
C SER A 316 19.50 0.99 -2.97
N VAL A 317 18.47 0.22 -3.29
CA VAL A 317 18.33 -1.18 -2.86
C VAL A 317 18.41 -2.11 -4.07
N GLU A 318 19.13 -3.22 -3.92
CA GLU A 318 19.29 -4.24 -4.97
C GLU A 318 18.06 -5.15 -4.97
N ASP A 319 17.43 -5.34 -6.14
CA ASP A 319 16.22 -6.16 -6.30
C ASP A 319 16.59 -7.55 -6.86
N GLU A 320 16.50 -8.59 -6.02
CA GLU A 320 16.81 -9.97 -6.41
C GLU A 320 15.63 -10.66 -7.10
N SER A 321 15.64 -10.62 -8.43
CA SER A 321 14.78 -11.37 -9.34
C SER A 321 14.44 -12.80 -8.86
N SER A 322 13.18 -13.03 -8.47
CA SER A 322 12.62 -14.36 -8.23
C SER A 322 11.29 -14.53 -8.98
N GLU A 323 11.12 -15.68 -9.64
CA GLU A 323 9.99 -15.96 -10.54
C GLU A 323 8.72 -16.42 -9.78
N PRO A 324 7.52 -15.91 -10.13
CA PRO A 324 6.28 -16.42 -9.55
C PRO A 324 5.91 -17.77 -10.17
N THR A 325 5.93 -18.83 -9.37
CA THR A 325 5.41 -20.14 -9.78
C THR A 325 3.89 -20.19 -9.57
N VAL A 326 3.12 -20.25 -10.65
CA VAL A 326 1.67 -20.45 -10.59
C VAL A 326 1.36 -21.94 -10.38
N THR A 327 0.54 -22.24 -9.37
CA THR A 327 -0.16 -23.52 -9.25
C THR A 327 -1.62 -23.26 -8.92
N ASP A 328 -2.50 -23.43 -9.90
CA ASP A 328 -3.92 -23.63 -9.66
C ASP A 328 -4.12 -24.95 -8.88
N ASP A 329 -5.01 -24.96 -7.88
CA ASP A 329 -5.73 -26.18 -7.51
C ASP A 329 -7.16 -25.81 -7.06
N ASP A 330 -8.14 -26.49 -7.67
CA ASP A 330 -9.55 -26.36 -7.33
C ASP A 330 -9.85 -27.26 -6.12
N THR A 331 -10.39 -26.70 -5.03
CA THR A 331 -11.33 -27.49 -4.21
C THR A 331 -12.30 -26.60 -3.43
N ALA A 332 -13.57 -26.71 -3.77
CA ALA A 332 -14.66 -26.33 -2.88
C ALA A 332 -15.09 -27.57 -2.08
N ASP A 333 -15.25 -27.43 -0.78
CA ASP A 333 -16.40 -28.04 -0.09
C ASP A 333 -16.72 -27.29 1.23
N THR A 334 -17.98 -26.94 1.40
CA THR A 334 -18.57 -26.43 2.65
C THR A 334 -18.95 -27.58 3.57
N GLU A 335 -18.69 -27.47 4.89
CA GLU A 335 -19.62 -27.71 6.03
C GLU A 335 -18.96 -27.06 7.28
N THR A 336 -19.50 -26.04 7.97
CA THR A 336 -20.76 -25.95 8.74
C THR A 336 -20.78 -26.76 10.05
N SER A 337 -20.06 -26.28 11.07
CA SER A 337 -20.39 -26.35 12.51
C SER A 337 -19.39 -25.46 13.29
N GLY A 338 -19.70 -24.78 14.39
CA GLY A 338 -20.98 -24.61 15.10
C GLY A 338 -20.76 -24.69 16.63
N GLU A 339 -21.11 -23.61 17.35
CA GLU A 339 -21.01 -23.43 18.83
C GLU A 339 -19.57 -23.41 19.41
N ALA A 340 -19.24 -22.67 20.47
CA ALA A 340 -19.81 -21.43 21.05
C ALA A 340 -18.75 -20.77 21.98
N ALA A 341 -18.68 -19.43 22.03
CA ALA A 341 -17.65 -18.71 22.80
C ALA A 341 -18.26 -17.70 23.79
N VAL A 342 -18.07 -17.91 25.10
CA VAL A 342 -18.45 -17.01 26.21
C VAL A 342 -17.64 -17.37 27.47
N PRO A 343 -17.24 -16.42 28.33
CA PRO A 343 -16.50 -15.20 28.04
C PRO A 343 -15.17 -15.13 28.82
N THR A 344 -14.24 -14.27 28.39
CA THR A 344 -13.08 -13.90 29.22
C THR A 344 -13.55 -13.05 30.41
N THR A 345 -13.12 -13.41 31.63
CA THR A 345 -13.23 -12.54 32.81
C THR A 345 -11.88 -11.90 33.07
N GLU A 346 -11.83 -10.57 33.04
CA GLU A 346 -10.62 -9.81 33.35
C GLU A 346 -10.45 -9.73 34.87
N ASP A 347 -9.31 -10.21 35.37
CA ASP A 347 -8.76 -9.84 36.67
C ASP A 347 -8.10 -8.45 36.52
N PRO A 348 -8.10 -7.59 37.55
CA PRO A 348 -6.79 -7.36 38.18
C PRO A 348 -6.83 -7.01 39.68
N ASP A 349 -5.98 -7.69 40.46
CA ASP A 349 -5.22 -7.10 41.56
C ASP A 349 -3.78 -7.67 41.56
N GLU A 350 -2.79 -6.79 41.41
CA GLU A 350 -1.35 -7.13 41.48
C GLU A 350 -0.86 -7.13 42.94
N ASP A 351 -0.15 -8.19 43.39
CA ASP A 351 0.68 -8.13 44.61
C ASP A 351 1.99 -8.93 44.47
N ASP A 352 3.03 -8.47 45.16
CA ASP A 352 4.44 -8.85 44.97
C ASP A 352 4.83 -10.19 45.63
N SER A 353 5.47 -11.11 44.87
CA SER A 353 6.42 -12.07 45.46
C SER A 353 7.39 -12.69 44.44
N ALA A 354 8.52 -12.02 44.17
CA ALA A 354 9.62 -12.62 43.43
C ALA A 354 10.37 -13.71 44.25
N GLY A 355 10.19 -14.99 43.94
CA GLY A 355 10.93 -16.07 44.60
C GLY A 355 10.75 -17.47 43.99
N SER A 356 11.87 -18.14 43.70
CA SER A 356 12.01 -19.47 43.07
C SER A 356 11.75 -19.52 41.55
N TRP A 357 12.57 -20.32 40.85
CA TRP A 357 12.50 -20.61 39.40
C TRP A 357 12.49 -22.12 39.16
N THR A 358 12.03 -22.90 40.13
CA THR A 358 11.92 -24.36 40.10
C THR A 358 10.67 -24.78 40.87
N ASP A 359 9.54 -24.71 40.17
CA ASP A 359 8.29 -25.48 40.34
C ASP A 359 7.21 -24.71 39.57
N MET A 360 7.01 -25.05 38.29
CA MET A 360 5.77 -24.71 37.60
C MET A 360 4.72 -25.71 38.08
N ASP A 361 4.01 -25.37 39.16
CA ASP A 361 2.78 -26.05 39.54
C ASP A 361 1.78 -25.90 38.37
N VAL A 362 1.73 -26.92 37.52
CA VAL A 362 0.69 -27.06 36.50
C VAL A 362 -0.61 -27.34 37.24
N ASP A 363 -1.40 -26.29 37.46
CA ASP A 363 -2.72 -26.37 38.10
C ASP A 363 -3.52 -27.51 37.43
N PRO A 364 -3.94 -28.55 38.18
CA PRO A 364 -4.53 -29.76 37.62
C PRO A 364 -5.96 -29.51 37.13
N VAL A 365 -6.06 -28.83 35.98
CA VAL A 365 -7.31 -28.63 35.23
C VAL A 365 -7.94 -30.00 34.97
N SER A 366 -9.23 -30.09 35.29
CA SER A 366 -9.99 -31.34 35.29
C SER A 366 -9.97 -32.09 33.94
N ASP A 367 -9.91 -33.42 34.04
CA ASP A 367 -10.20 -34.38 32.98
C ASP A 367 -9.28 -34.35 31.73
N GLY A 368 -7.98 -34.53 31.96
CA GLY A 368 -7.10 -35.22 31.01
C GLY A 368 -6.82 -34.47 29.70
N MET A 369 -6.56 -33.16 29.79
CA MET A 369 -6.15 -32.34 28.66
C MET A 369 -4.80 -31.67 28.92
N VAL A 370 -4.02 -31.50 27.85
CA VAL A 370 -2.73 -30.80 27.84
C VAL A 370 -2.87 -29.45 27.15
N ARG A 371 -2.18 -28.43 27.68
CA ARG A 371 -2.24 -27.06 27.13
C ARG A 371 -1.14 -26.87 26.08
N CYS A 372 -1.50 -26.39 24.90
CA CYS A 372 -0.52 -25.96 23.90
C CYS A 372 0.10 -24.62 24.32
N LEU A 373 1.43 -24.53 24.31
CA LEU A 373 2.15 -23.33 24.79
C LEU A 373 2.22 -22.21 23.75
N VAL A 374 1.90 -22.48 22.47
CA VAL A 374 1.84 -21.46 21.42
C VAL A 374 0.51 -20.71 21.45
N CYS A 375 -0.62 -21.43 21.43
CA CYS A 375 -1.98 -20.85 21.36
C CYS A 375 -2.73 -20.80 22.70
N ALA A 376 -2.12 -21.29 23.79
CA ALA A 376 -2.68 -21.33 25.14
C ALA A 376 -3.95 -22.20 25.35
N GLU A 377 -4.47 -22.85 24.31
CA GLU A 377 -5.65 -23.72 24.33
C GLU A 377 -5.38 -25.13 24.90
N TYR A 378 -6.45 -25.84 25.28
CA TYR A 378 -6.40 -27.18 25.89
C TYR A 378 -6.87 -28.28 24.92
N TYR A 379 -6.06 -29.33 24.78
CA TYR A 379 -6.25 -30.44 23.84
C TYR A 379 -6.13 -31.81 24.51
N GLN A 380 -6.83 -32.83 24.01
CA GLN A 380 -6.65 -34.22 24.49
C GLN A 380 -5.30 -34.83 24.09
N ALA A 381 -4.66 -34.29 23.04
CA ALA A 381 -3.27 -34.52 22.68
C ALA A 381 -2.81 -33.38 21.77
N ILE A 382 -1.61 -32.86 22.00
CA ILE A 382 -0.90 -32.03 21.01
C ILE A 382 -0.40 -32.99 19.92
N THR A 383 -0.64 -32.62 18.66
CA THR A 383 -0.32 -33.46 17.50
C THR A 383 0.33 -32.65 16.41
N GLU A 384 1.16 -33.31 15.60
CA GLU A 384 1.90 -32.72 14.48
C GLU A 384 1.01 -31.82 13.57
N PRO A 385 -0.22 -32.21 13.15
CA PRO A 385 -1.06 -31.34 12.33
C PRO A 385 -1.55 -30.06 13.02
N HIS A 386 -1.57 -30.01 14.36
CA HIS A 386 -1.87 -28.78 15.10
C HIS A 386 -0.65 -27.87 15.18
N LEU A 387 0.54 -28.42 15.47
CA LEU A 387 1.78 -27.63 15.48
C LEU A 387 2.12 -27.06 14.09
N GLN A 388 1.73 -27.76 13.01
CA GLN A 388 1.81 -27.25 11.64
C GLN A 388 0.89 -26.04 11.37
N THR A 389 -0.13 -25.77 12.20
CA THR A 389 -0.88 -24.48 12.14
C THR A 389 -0.15 -23.33 12.82
N HIS A 390 1.03 -23.59 13.38
CA HIS A 390 1.94 -22.65 14.00
C HIS A 390 3.34 -22.67 13.35
N ASP A 391 3.47 -23.29 12.17
CA ASP A 391 4.74 -23.51 11.44
C ASP A 391 5.83 -24.26 12.25
N MET A 392 5.44 -25.10 13.21
CA MET A 392 6.35 -25.93 14.04
C MET A 392 6.14 -27.43 13.83
N SER A 393 7.20 -28.24 13.97
CA SER A 393 7.08 -29.68 14.19
C SER A 393 7.08 -30.04 15.68
N ILE A 394 6.78 -31.31 16.00
CA ILE A 394 6.95 -31.88 17.34
C ILE A 394 8.37 -31.72 17.89
N ASP A 395 9.40 -31.80 17.04
CA ASP A 395 10.80 -31.69 17.48
C ASP A 395 11.16 -30.22 17.78
N ASP A 396 10.72 -29.26 16.95
CA ASP A 396 10.93 -27.81 17.20
C ASP A 396 10.21 -27.36 18.48
N TYR A 397 8.98 -27.82 18.69
CA TYR A 397 8.20 -27.54 19.91
C TYR A 397 8.87 -28.10 21.17
N ARG A 398 9.62 -29.20 21.05
CA ARG A 398 10.41 -29.79 22.15
C ARG A 398 11.75 -29.12 22.36
N GLU A 399 12.36 -28.53 21.34
CA GLU A 399 13.58 -27.73 21.48
C GLU A 399 13.29 -26.36 22.12
N GLU A 400 12.18 -25.70 21.74
CA GLU A 400 11.79 -24.38 22.28
C GLU A 400 11.22 -24.47 23.71
N TYR A 401 10.27 -25.39 23.96
CA TYR A 401 9.57 -25.47 25.26
C TYR A 401 10.09 -26.57 26.20
N GLY A 402 10.96 -27.47 25.72
CA GLY A 402 11.61 -28.52 26.50
C GLY A 402 11.06 -29.94 26.25
N GLU A 403 11.95 -30.94 26.27
CA GLU A 403 11.63 -32.34 25.98
C GLU A 403 10.62 -32.98 26.97
N GLU A 404 10.54 -32.42 28.19
CA GLU A 404 9.65 -32.86 29.27
C GLU A 404 8.20 -32.33 29.12
N VAL A 405 7.90 -31.48 28.14
CA VAL A 405 6.53 -30.95 27.92
C VAL A 405 5.57 -32.08 27.49
N PRO A 406 4.46 -32.30 28.21
CA PRO A 406 3.53 -33.39 27.93
C PRO A 406 2.69 -33.10 26.67
N LEU A 407 2.97 -33.82 25.59
CA LEU A 407 2.16 -33.81 24.36
C LEU A 407 0.83 -34.57 24.49
N ARG A 408 0.65 -35.29 25.61
CA ARG A 408 -0.54 -36.08 25.97
C ARG A 408 -0.71 -36.04 27.49
N PRO A 409 -1.93 -36.15 28.02
CA PRO A 409 -2.13 -36.31 29.46
C PRO A 409 -1.37 -37.55 29.95
N GLU A 410 -0.78 -37.47 31.14
CA GLU A 410 -0.21 -38.64 31.79
C GLU A 410 -1.33 -39.62 32.13
N SER A 411 -1.13 -40.90 31.80
CA SER A 411 -2.06 -41.97 32.17
C SER A 411 -1.66 -42.54 33.52
N ASP A 412 -2.48 -42.34 34.55
CA ASP A 412 -2.30 -42.96 35.88
C ASP A 412 -2.13 -44.49 35.78
N GLU A 413 -0.98 -45.03 36.22
CA GLU A 413 -0.68 -46.47 36.40
C GLU A 413 -0.39 -46.85 37.86
#